data_AF-A0A382MYJ8-F1
#
_entry.id   AF-A0A382MYJ8-F1
#
_cell.length_a   1.000
_cell.length_b   1.000
_cell.length_c   1.000
_cell.angle_alpha   90.00
_cell.angle_beta   90.00
_cell.angle_gamma   90.00
#
_symmetry.space_group_name_H-M   'P 1'
#
loop_
_entity.id
_entity.type
_entity.pdbx_description
1 polymer ?
#
loop_
_entity_poly.entity_id
_entity_poly.type
_entity_poly.pdbx_seq_one_letter_code
_entity_poly.pdbx_strand_id
1 'polypeptide(L)' 'VILDEPTNGLDPTQIFEMRSLIKNLAKHSTILISTHILQEVQAICERVLILRAGRLELDSRIE' A
#
# COMPACT_ATOMS: atom_id res chain seq x y z
N VAL A 1 -11.51 -2.97 0.76
CA VAL A 1 -10.65 -4.01 1.39
C VAL A 1 -9.59 -3.31 2.23
N ILE A 2 -9.22 -3.84 3.39
CA ILE A 2 -8.15 -3.28 4.24
C ILE A 2 -7.07 -4.34 4.38
N LEU A 3 -5.82 -3.97 4.13
CA LEU A 3 -4.65 -4.84 4.21
C LEU A 3 -3.63 -4.21 5.17
N ASP A 4 -3.22 -4.97 6.19
CA ASP A 4 -2.22 -4.53 7.15
C ASP A 4 -0.91 -5.28 6.92
N GLU A 5 0.14 -4.55 6.57
CA GLU A 5 1.47 -5.06 6.22
C GLU A 5 1.45 -6.28 5.26
N PRO A 6 0.78 -6.17 4.09
CA PRO A 6 0.49 -7.33 3.22
C PRO A 6 1.72 -8.00 2.60
N THR A 7 2.88 -7.33 2.63
CA THR A 7 4.13 -7.84 2.04
C THR A 7 5.13 -8.30 3.09
N ASN A 8 4.78 -8.25 4.39
CA ASN A 8 5.69 -8.63 5.45
C ASN A 8 6.01 -10.14 5.42
N GLY A 9 7.29 -10.48 5.48
CA GLY A 9 7.76 -11.88 5.44
C GLY A 9 7.68 -12.55 4.07
N LEU A 10 7.29 -11.84 3.01
CA LEU A 10 7.30 -12.35 1.64
C LEU A 10 8.69 -12.21 1.01
N ASP A 11 9.04 -13.18 0.17
CA ASP A 11 10.23 -13.06 -0.68
C ASP A 11 10.00 -12.07 -1.85
N PRO A 12 11.05 -11.64 -2.56
CA PRO A 12 10.91 -10.66 -3.64
C PRO A 12 9.90 -11.05 -4.74
N THR A 13 9.84 -12.33 -5.12
CA THR A 13 8.92 -12.82 -6.16
C THR A 13 7.47 -12.71 -5.67
N GLN A 14 7.21 -13.15 -4.44
CA GLN A 14 5.90 -13.07 -3.81
C GLN A 14 5.42 -11.62 -3.64
N ILE A 15 6.33 -10.68 -3.37
CA ILE A 15 6.01 -9.24 -3.35
C ILE A 15 5.47 -8.78 -4.70
N PHE A 16 6.11 -9.17 -5.81
CA PHE A 16 5.63 -8.83 -7.16
C PHE A 16 4.24 -9.41 -7.46
N GLU A 17 3.99 -10.65 -7.05
CA GLU A 17 2.69 -11.30 -7.20
C GLU A 17 1.61 -10.58 -6.36
N MET A 18 1.90 -10.30 -5.10
CA MET A 18 1.02 -9.56 -4.18
C MET A 18 0.65 -8.19 -4.76
N ARG A 19 1.63 -7.43 -5.24
CA ARG A 19 1.41 -6.14 -5.92
C ARG A 19 0.45 -6.26 -7.09
N SER A 20 0.64 -7.27 -7.93
CA SER A 20 -0.21 -7.51 -9.10
C SER A 20 -1.64 -7.84 -8.70
N LEU A 21 -1.80 -8.64 -7.64
CA LEU A 21 -3.09 -9.01 -7.09
C LEU A 21 -3.83 -7.79 -6.55
N ILE A 22 -3.16 -6.97 -5.74
CA ILE A 22 -3.71 -5.71 -5.20
C ILE A 22 -4.15 -4.79 -6.33
N LYS A 23 -3.32 -4.57 -7.36
CA LYS A 23 -3.67 -3.72 -8.51
C LYS A 23 -4.90 -4.21 -9.25
N ASN A 24 -5.08 -5.52 -9.37
CA ASN A 24 -6.26 -6.09 -10.02
C ASN A 24 -7.53 -5.94 -9.16
N LEU A 25 -7.44 -6.11 -7.84
CA LEU A 25 -8.55 -5.83 -6.93
C LEU A 25 -8.92 -4.34 -6.90
N ALA A 26 -7.93 -3.44 -7.01
CA ALA A 26 -8.15 -1.99 -6.97
C ALA A 26 -9.04 -1.49 -8.12
N LYS A 27 -9.05 -2.20 -9.26
CA LYS A 27 -9.93 -1.89 -10.41
C LYS A 27 -11.44 -1.98 -10.08
N HIS A 28 -11.80 -2.75 -9.06
CA HIS A 28 -13.20 -3.05 -8.73
C HIS A 28 -13.59 -2.61 -7.32
N SER A 29 -12.62 -2.21 -6.49
CA SER A 29 -12.85 -1.89 -5.09
C SER A 29 -11.78 -0.94 -4.56
N THR A 30 -12.14 -0.09 -3.60
CA THR A 30 -11.16 0.72 -2.87
C THR A 30 -10.38 -0.16 -1.89
N ILE A 31 -9.05 -0.04 -1.92
CA ILE A 31 -8.14 -0.77 -1.05
C ILE A 31 -7.41 0.23 -0.14
N LEU A 32 -7.43 -0.02 1.16
CA LEU A 32 -6.60 0.68 2.14
C LEU A 32 -5.44 -0.25 2.54
N ILE A 33 -4.22 0.23 2.38
CA ILE A 33 -3.00 -0.51 2.73
C ILE A 33 -2.28 0.24 3.83
N SER A 34 -1.95 -0.48 4.91
CA SER A 34 -1.04 -0.04 5.95
C SER A 34 0.31 -0.69 5.70
N THR A 35 1.36 0.12 5.56
CA THR A 35 2.74 -0.36 5.55
C THR A 35 3.72 0.73 5.94
N HIS A 36 4.84 0.33 6.52
CA HIS A 36 5.99 1.20 6.74
C HIS A 36 6.98 1.22 5.56
N ILE A 37 6.78 0.41 4.51
CA ILE A 37 7.70 0.27 3.38
C ILE A 37 7.32 1.23 2.25
N LEU A 38 8.08 2.31 2.08
CA LEU A 38 7.76 3.35 1.09
C LEU A 38 7.82 2.87 -0.37
N GLN A 39 8.69 1.90 -0.68
CA GLN A 39 8.77 1.33 -2.04
C GLN A 39 7.46 0.63 -2.46
N GLU A 40 6.75 -0.01 -1.52
CA GLU A 40 5.44 -0.62 -1.79
C GLU A 40 4.40 0.45 -2.08
N VAL A 41 4.39 1.51 -1.26
CA VAL A 41 3.46 2.63 -1.41
C VAL A 41 3.63 3.26 -2.79
N GLN A 42 4.87 3.55 -3.20
CA GLN A 42 5.16 4.11 -4.54
C GLN A 42 4.79 3.17 -5.68
N ALA A 43 4.94 1.86 -5.50
CA ALA A 43 4.67 0.89 -6.55
C ALA A 43 3.17 0.63 -6.78
N ILE A 44 2.33 0.85 -5.76
CA ILE A 44 0.93 0.37 -5.73
C ILE A 44 -0.09 1.50 -5.56
N CYS A 45 0.19 2.49 -4.72
CA CYS A 45 -0.82 3.43 -4.23
C CYS A 45 -0.88 4.71 -5.05
N GLU A 46 -2.10 5.22 -5.28
CA GLU A 46 -2.33 6.51 -5.96
C GLU A 46 -2.37 7.70 -4.97
N ARG A 47 -2.58 7.39 -3.68
CA ARG A 47 -2.66 8.35 -2.57
C ARG A 47 -1.99 7.74 -1.35
N VAL A 48 -1.28 8.57 -0.59
CA VAL A 48 -0.59 8.21 0.64
C VAL A 48 -1.08 9.07 1.79
N LEU A 49 -1.19 8.43 2.95
CA LEU A 49 -1.48 9.05 4.24
C LEU A 49 -0.28 8.76 5.16
N ILE A 50 0.33 9.78 5.76
CA ILE A 50 1.42 9.61 6.73
C ILE A 50 0.90 9.93 8.11
N LEU A 51 0.96 8.93 8.99
CA LEU A 51 0.61 9.05 10.39
C LEU A 51 1.88 9.19 11.24
N ARG A 52 1.85 10.11 12.22
CA ARG A 52 2.91 10.30 13.21
C ARG A 52 2.26 10.56 14.57
N ALA A 53 2.64 9.78 15.58
CA ALA A 53 2.15 9.94 16.96
C ALA A 53 0.62 10.05 17.06
N GLY A 54 -0.11 9.23 16.29
CA GLY A 54 -1.58 9.22 16.27
C GLY A 54 -2.23 10.37 15.50
N ARG A 55 -1.46 11.21 14.79
CA ARG A 55 -1.97 12.31 13.96
C ARG A 55 -1.62 12.10 12.49
N LEU A 56 -2.52 12.54 11.61
CA LEU A 56 -2.29 12.59 10.17
C LEU A 56 -1.48 13.85 9.86
N GLU A 57 -0.23 13.65 9.45
CA GLU A 57 0.70 14.74 9.10
C GLU A 57 0.72 15.02 7.60
N LEU A 58 0.39 14.04 6.77
CA LEU A 58 0.35 14.19 5.31
C LEU A 58 -0.78 13.38 4.70
N ASP A 59 -1.39 13.99 3.70
CA ASP A 59 -2.42 13.39 2.85
C ASP A 59 -2.23 13.93 1.42
N SER A 60 -1.70 13.09 0.53
CA SER A 60 -1.35 13.52 -0.83
C SER A 60 -1.55 12.40 -1.84
N ARG A 61 -1.84 12.78 -3.09
CA ARG A 61 -1.68 11.88 -4.23
C ARG A 61 -0.19 11.70 -4.54
N ILE A 62 0.15 10.51 -5.03
CA ILE A 62 1.50 10.19 -5.51
C ILE A 62 1.46 10.38 -7.03
N GLU A 63 2.37 11.20 -7.55
CA GLU A 63 2.58 11.41 -8.98
C GLU A 63 3.37 10.25 -9.62
#